data_AF-A0A968JLJ9-F1
#
_entry.id   AF-A0A968JLJ9-F1
#
_cell.length_a   1.000
_cell.length_b   1.000
_cell.length_c   1.000
_cell.angle_alpha   90.00
_cell.angle_beta   90.00
_cell.angle_gamma   90.00
#
_symmetry.space_group_name_H-M   'P 1'
#
loop_
_entity.id
_entity.type
_entity.pdbx_description
1 polymer ?
#
loop_
_entity_poly.entity_id
_entity_poly.type
_entity_poly.pdbx_seq_one_letter_code
_entity_poly.pdbx_strand_id
1 'polypeptide(L)'
;MGLFIFPLNNFAQKGVEDLSKYGHGEDSIRCVTNYSLYREYSRQRDYKMALTYWRGVFNECPLVSKNLYIDGVKFISILLKRKMISLFRKNSLTP
;
A
#
# COMPACT_ATOMS: atom_id res chain seq x y z
N MET A 1 14.78 -42.73 -19.85
CA MET A 1 14.50 -42.01 -18.59
C MET A 1 14.84 -40.55 -18.79
N GLY A 2 13.88 -39.74 -19.26
CA GLY A 2 14.08 -38.30 -19.48
C GLY A 2 13.54 -37.52 -18.28
N LEU A 3 14.42 -36.79 -17.59
CA LEU A 3 14.06 -35.88 -16.52
C LEU A 3 13.48 -34.59 -17.12
N PHE A 4 12.16 -34.44 -17.04
CA PHE A 4 11.50 -33.16 -17.30
C PHE A 4 11.66 -32.26 -16.07
N ILE A 5 12.57 -31.29 -16.16
CA ILE A 5 12.67 -30.21 -15.17
C ILE A 5 11.61 -29.18 -15.53
N PHE A 6 10.49 -29.19 -14.79
CA PHE A 6 9.53 -28.08 -14.84
C PHE A 6 10.15 -26.87 -14.13
N PRO A 7 10.27 -25.70 -14.78
CA PRO A 7 10.68 -24.49 -14.09
C PRO A 7 9.59 -24.11 -13.09
N LEU A 8 9.91 -24.19 -11.80
CA LEU A 8 9.08 -23.60 -10.76
C LEU A 8 9.17 -22.07 -10.92
N ASN A 9 8.19 -21.49 -11.60
CA ASN A 9 7.96 -20.05 -11.52
C ASN A 9 7.58 -19.76 -10.06
N ASN A 10 8.54 -19.29 -9.28
CA ASN A 10 8.31 -18.76 -7.93
C ASN A 10 7.63 -17.39 -8.07
N PHE A 11 6.36 -17.37 -8.48
CA PHE A 11 5.53 -16.22 -8.14
C PHE A 11 5.21 -16.38 -6.65
N ALA A 12 5.80 -15.51 -5.84
CA ALA A 12 5.68 -15.54 -4.40
C ALA A 12 4.18 -15.59 -3.98
N GLN A 13 3.87 -16.45 -3.01
CA GLN A 13 2.52 -16.65 -2.48
C GLN A 13 2.14 -15.45 -1.63
N LYS A 14 1.44 -14.49 -2.24
CA LYS A 14 0.99 -13.29 -1.53
C LYS A 14 -0.01 -13.66 -0.43
N GLY A 15 0.02 -12.91 0.68
CA GLY A 15 -0.95 -13.07 1.78
C GLY A 15 -2.42 -12.93 1.37
N VAL A 16 -2.67 -12.26 0.23
CA VAL A 16 -4.00 -12.15 -0.37
C VAL A 16 -4.52 -13.49 -0.89
N GLU A 17 -3.63 -14.35 -1.38
CA GLU A 17 -3.97 -15.59 -2.08
C GLU A 17 -4.15 -16.77 -1.12
N ASP A 18 -3.45 -16.75 0.02
CA ASP A 18 -3.47 -17.81 1.04
C ASP A 18 -4.33 -17.44 2.28
N LEU A 19 -4.95 -16.26 2.29
CA LEU A 19 -5.71 -15.69 3.42
C LEU A 19 -4.90 -15.54 4.72
N SER A 20 -3.58 -15.56 4.64
CA SER A 20 -2.71 -15.34 5.79
C SER A 20 -2.59 -13.84 6.09
N LYS A 21 -2.30 -13.52 7.35
CA LYS A 21 -2.25 -12.12 7.81
C LYS A 21 -1.15 -11.29 7.10
N TYR A 22 -0.02 -11.91 6.78
CA TYR A 22 1.14 -11.24 6.20
C TYR A 22 1.64 -11.87 4.88
N GLY A 23 1.22 -13.08 4.52
CA GLY A 23 1.85 -13.89 3.47
C GLY A 23 2.93 -14.82 4.01
N HIS A 24 3.57 -15.53 3.10
CA HIS A 24 4.71 -16.40 3.39
C HIS A 24 5.97 -15.95 2.65
N GLY A 25 7.14 -16.23 3.23
CA GLY A 25 8.44 -15.94 2.63
C GLY A 25 8.66 -14.45 2.33
N GLU A 26 9.08 -14.16 1.10
CA GLU A 26 9.43 -12.81 0.64
C GLU A 26 8.23 -11.83 0.70
N ASP A 27 7.02 -12.32 0.42
CA ASP A 27 5.83 -11.46 0.47
C ASP A 27 5.50 -11.02 1.89
N SER A 28 5.77 -11.85 2.90
CA SER A 28 5.64 -11.46 4.31
C SER A 28 6.63 -10.36 4.68
N ILE A 29 7.87 -10.46 4.20
CA ILE A 29 8.91 -9.46 4.47
C ILE A 29 8.54 -8.14 3.81
N ARG A 30 8.08 -8.18 2.56
CA ARG A 30 7.66 -6.99 1.80
C ARG A 30 6.44 -6.32 2.43
N CYS A 31 5.43 -7.11 2.82
CA CYS A 31 4.26 -6.64 3.54
C CYS A 31 4.63 -5.92 4.84
N VAL A 32 5.43 -6.56 5.71
CA VAL A 32 5.79 -6.00 7.02
C VAL A 32 6.66 -4.74 6.87
N THR A 33 7.56 -4.74 5.88
CA THR A 33 8.38 -3.58 5.54
C THR A 33 7.51 -2.41 5.10
N ASN A 34 6.63 -2.62 4.13
CA ASN A 34 5.70 -1.60 3.64
C ASN A 34 4.75 -1.12 4.75
N TYR A 35 4.29 -2.04 5.62
CA TYR A 35 3.46 -1.73 6.78
C TYR A 35 4.16 -0.78 7.76
N SER A 36 5.45 -1.02 8.02
CA SER A 36 6.26 -0.16 8.88
C SER A 36 6.51 1.21 8.25
N LEU A 37 6.82 1.25 6.95
CA LEU A 37 7.10 2.48 6.22
C LEU A 37 5.88 3.40 6.14
N TYR A 38 4.70 2.91 5.75
CA TYR A 38 3.53 3.80 5.63
C TYR A 38 3.15 4.42 6.98
N ARG A 39 3.28 3.66 8.09
CA ARG A 39 3.01 4.17 9.43
C ARG A 39 3.97 5.29 9.80
N GLU A 40 5.24 5.15 9.44
CA GLU A 40 6.25 6.16 9.72
C GLU A 40 6.02 7.43 8.89
N TYR A 41 5.80 7.31 7.58
CA TYR A 41 5.42 8.45 6.74
C TYR A 41 4.11 9.11 7.18
N SER A 42 3.15 8.32 7.68
CA SER A 42 1.91 8.84 8.25
C SER A 42 2.18 9.68 9.51
N ARG A 43 3.10 9.26 10.39
CA ARG A 43 3.53 10.07 11.56
C ARG A 43 4.21 11.37 11.14
N GLN A 44 5.03 11.31 10.10
CA GLN A 44 5.69 12.47 9.50
C GLN A 44 4.74 13.38 8.70
N ARG A 45 3.45 13.01 8.59
CA ARG A 45 2.41 13.72 7.82
C ARG A 45 2.71 13.84 6.32
N ASP A 46 3.63 13.02 5.81
CA ASP A 46 3.81 12.84 4.38
C ASP A 46 2.80 11.81 3.87
N TYR A 47 1.58 12.30 3.64
CA TYR A 47 0.48 11.47 3.15
C TYR A 47 0.65 11.02 1.70
N LYS A 48 1.56 11.65 0.93
CA LYS A 48 1.81 11.24 -0.46
C LYS A 48 2.66 9.97 -0.47
N MET A 49 3.75 9.96 0.30
CA MET A 49 4.59 8.76 0.46
C MET A 49 3.88 7.67 1.24
N ALA A 50 3.16 8.02 2.32
CA ALA A 50 2.37 7.06 3.07
C ALA A 50 1.36 6.32 2.19
N LEU A 51 0.66 7.02 1.28
CA LEU A 51 -0.29 6.39 0.36
C LEU A 51 0.38 5.40 -0.60
N THR A 52 1.61 5.68 -1.05
CA THR A 52 2.37 4.78 -1.93
C THR A 52 2.65 3.44 -1.26
N TYR A 53 3.21 3.46 -0.04
CA TYR A 53 3.47 2.22 0.70
C TYR A 53 2.19 1.53 1.17
N TRP A 54 1.18 2.30 1.56
CA TRP A 54 -0.13 1.79 1.92
C TRP A 54 -0.77 0.96 0.79
N ARG A 55 -0.63 1.39 -0.48
CA ARG A 55 -1.12 0.60 -1.63
C ARG A 55 -0.41 -0.75 -1.75
N GLY A 56 0.89 -0.80 -1.47
CA GLY A 56 1.65 -2.05 -1.44
C GLY A 56 1.07 -3.01 -0.41
N VAL A 57 0.86 -2.53 0.82
CA VAL A 57 0.24 -3.33 1.88
C VAL A 57 -1.16 -3.80 1.50
N PHE A 58 -1.98 -2.93 0.91
CA PHE A 58 -3.34 -3.27 0.48
C PHE A 58 -3.37 -4.38 -0.58
N ASN A 59 -2.43 -4.37 -1.52
CA ASN A 59 -2.36 -5.35 -2.60
C ASN A 59 -1.69 -6.67 -2.22
N GLU A 60 -0.89 -6.68 -1.14
CA GLU A 60 -0.08 -7.84 -0.75
C GLU A 60 -0.63 -8.55 0.48
N CYS A 61 -1.16 -7.80 1.44
CA CYS A 61 -1.62 -8.31 2.73
C CYS A 61 -2.76 -7.45 3.32
N PRO A 62 -3.95 -7.44 2.69
CA PRO A 62 -5.10 -6.64 3.13
C PRO A 62 -5.61 -7.05 4.53
N LEU A 63 -5.31 -8.28 4.94
CA LEU A 63 -5.71 -8.86 6.22
C LEU A 63 -4.83 -8.41 7.40
N VAL A 64 -3.78 -7.62 7.16
CA VAL A 64 -2.83 -7.20 8.20
C VAL A 64 -3.50 -6.47 9.37
N SER A 65 -4.45 -5.58 9.08
CA SER A 65 -5.13 -4.76 10.08
C SER A 65 -6.36 -4.06 9.50
N LYS A 66 -7.42 -3.95 10.31
CA LYS A 66 -8.59 -3.12 9.99
C LYS A 66 -8.23 -1.63 9.83
N ASN A 67 -7.21 -1.16 10.55
CA ASN A 67 -6.77 0.22 10.48
C ASN A 67 -6.24 0.60 9.11
N LEU A 68 -5.79 -0.38 8.31
CA LEU A 68 -5.37 -0.15 6.93
C LEU A 68 -6.46 0.58 6.14
N TYR A 69 -7.71 0.15 6.24
CA TYR A 69 -8.83 0.75 5.51
C TYR A 69 -9.16 2.15 6.02
N ILE A 70 -9.12 2.34 7.35
CA ILE A 70 -9.36 3.64 8.00
C ILE A 70 -8.30 4.66 7.56
N ASP A 71 -7.03 4.25 7.61
CA ASP A 71 -5.90 5.07 7.21
C ASP A 71 -5.96 5.42 5.71
N GLY A 72 -6.37 4.48 4.86
CA GLY A 72 -6.56 4.71 3.43
C GLY A 72 -7.55 5.83 3.12
N VAL A 73 -8.74 5.78 3.73
CA VAL A 73 -9.77 6.83 3.57
C VAL A 73 -9.25 8.17 4.09
N LYS A 74 -8.54 8.17 5.22
CA LYS A 74 -7.94 9.36 5.80
C LYS A 74 -6.90 9.99 4.88
N PHE A 75 -6.01 9.21 4.28
CA PHE A 75 -4.98 9.74 3.38
C PHE A 75 -5.59 10.35 2.13
N ILE A 76 -6.54 9.65 1.50
CA ILE A 76 -7.20 10.12 0.29
C ILE A 76 -7.98 11.41 0.57
N SER A 77 -8.75 11.47 1.65
CA SER A 77 -9.53 12.67 2.01
C SER A 77 -8.63 13.89 2.26
N ILE A 78 -7.49 13.72 2.95
CA ILE A 78 -6.52 14.80 3.16
C ILE A 78 -5.93 15.28 1.83
N LEU A 79 -5.52 14.36 0.96
CA LEU A 79 -4.92 14.70 -0.33
C LEU A 79 -5.92 15.40 -1.25
N LEU A 80 -7.17 14.93 -1.29
CA LEU A 80 -8.26 15.57 -2.03
C LEU A 80 -8.53 16.98 -1.51
N LYS A 81 -8.64 17.17 -0.19
CA LYS A 81 -8.83 18.49 0.41
C LYS A 81 -7.70 19.44 0.04
N ARG A 82 -6.43 18.99 0.11
CA ARG A 82 -5.27 19.79 -0.31
C ARG A 82 -5.33 20.16 -1.80
N LYS A 83 -5.69 19.20 -2.66
CA LYS A 83 -5.81 19.43 -4.11
C LYS A 83 -6.96 20.39 -4.44
N MET A 84 -8.11 20.22 -3.80
CA MET A 84 -9.28 21.08 -3.95
C MET A 84 -8.95 22.53 -3.59
N ILE A 85 -8.32 22.77 -2.42
CA ILE A 85 -7.89 24.11 -1.99
C ILE A 85 -6.90 24.73 -3.00
N SER A 86 -5.96 23.94 -3.50
CA SER A 86 -5.01 24.38 -4.53
C SER A 86 -5.71 24.77 -5.83
N LEU A 87 -6.70 23.99 -6.27
CA LEU A 87 -7.49 24.27 -7.47
C LEU A 87 -8.35 25.53 -7.31
N PHE A 88 -9.05 25.69 -6.17
CA PHE A 88 -9.81 26.91 -5.88
C PHE A 88 -8.91 28.14 -5.89
N ARG A 89 -7.73 28.06 -5.27
CA ARG A 89 -6.76 29.16 -5.28
C ARG A 89 -6.29 29.50 -6.69
N LYS A 90 -6.07 28.50 -7.55
CA LYS A 90 -5.68 28.75 -8.95
C LYS A 90 -6.80 29.41 -9.75
N ASN A 91 -8.03 28.93 -9.62
CA ASN A 91 -9.19 29.52 -10.31
C ASN A 91 -9.53 30.92 -9.82
N SER A 92 -9.26 31.27 -8.55
CA SER A 92 -9.41 32.65 -8.06
C SER A 92 -8.33 33.61 -8.53
N LEU A 93 -7.23 33.10 -9.09
CA LEU A 93 -6.10 33.89 -9.60
C LEU A 93 -6.12 34.03 -11.13
N THR A 94 -7.05 33.37 -11.82
CA THR A 94 -7.29 33.53 -13.25
C THR A 94 -8.39 34.57 -13.45
N PRO A 95 -8.12 35.71 -14.11
CA PRO A 95 -9.11 36.75 -14.41
C PRO A 95 -10.19 36.28 -15.39
#